data_AF-A0A932PVZ2-F1
#
_entry.id   AF-A0A932PVZ2-F1
#
_cell.length_a   1.000
_cell.length_b   1.000
_cell.length_c   1.000
_cell.angle_alpha   90.00
_cell.angle_beta   90.00
_cell.angle_gamma   90.00
#
_symmetry.space_group_name_H-M   'P 1'
#
loop_
_entity.id
_entity.type
_entity.pdbx_description
1 polymer ?
#
loop_
_entity_poly.entity_id
_entity_poly.type
_entity_poly.pdbx_seq_one_letter_code
_entity_poly.pdbx_strand_id
1 'polypeptide(L)' 'MRRLSDTELSDELKSAREELFNMRFQLATRQLKNYRGLPAARRRIARVISVLQEREAQQTNA' A
#
# COMPACT_ATOMS: atom_id res chain seq x y z
N MET A 1 8.32 7.53 -4.37
CA MET A 1 8.09 7.10 -2.97
C MET A 1 8.89 7.94 -1.98
N ARG A 2 10.23 8.02 -2.04
CA ARG A 2 11.02 8.85 -1.09
C ARG A 2 10.84 10.38 -1.19
N ARG A 3 10.29 10.89 -2.30
CA ARG A 3 9.96 12.31 -2.51
C ARG A 3 8.54 12.70 -2.10
N LEU A 4 7.68 11.75 -1.74
CA LEU A 4 6.30 12.06 -1.34
C LEU A 4 6.27 12.59 0.09
N SER A 5 5.38 13.51 0.41
CA SER A 5 5.16 13.94 1.80
C SER A 5 4.57 12.80 2.64
N ASP A 6 4.58 12.94 3.97
CA ASP A 6 3.97 11.95 4.85
C ASP A 6 2.44 11.83 4.62
N THR A 7 1.79 12.94 4.24
CA THR A 7 0.37 12.95 3.87
C THR A 7 0.11 12.16 2.59
N GLU A 8 0.92 12.38 1.55
CA GLU A 8 0.79 11.65 0.29
C GLU A 8 1.10 10.15 0.44
N LEU A 9 2.03 9.76 1.32
CA LEU A 9 2.27 8.35 1.66
C LEU A 9 1.07 7.73 2.38
N SER A 10 0.42 8.46 3.29
CA SER A 10 -0.79 8.02 3.97
C SER A 10 -1.95 7.83 2.99
N ASP A 11 -2.09 8.73 2.01
CA ASP A 11 -3.13 8.64 0.98
C ASP A 11 -2.88 7.49 0.01
N GLU A 12 -1.62 7.27 -0.43
CA GLU A 12 -1.24 6.09 -1.21
C GLU A 12 -1.50 4.78 -0.44
N LEU A 13 -1.26 4.76 0.88
CA LEU A 13 -1.56 3.61 1.73
C LEU A 13 -3.05 3.31 1.79
N LYS A 14 -3.90 4.34 1.95
CA LYS A 14 -5.35 4.20 1.93
C LYS A 14 -5.84 3.68 0.58
N SER A 15 -5.40 4.30 -0.51
CA SER A 15 -5.76 3.89 -1.87
C SER A 15 -5.36 2.44 -2.15
N ALA A 16 -4.13 2.03 -1.79
CA ALA A 16 -3.69 0.66 -1.99
C ALA A 16 -4.45 -0.37 -1.13
N ARG A 17 -4.94 0.01 0.05
CA ARG A 17 -5.79 -0.83 0.90
C ARG A 17 -7.20 -0.99 0.31
N GLU A 18 -7.80 0.08 -0.19
CA GLU A 18 -9.09 0.04 -0.89
C GLU A 18 -8.99 -0.82 -2.15
N GLU A 19 -7.93 -0.66 -2.93
CA GLU A 19 -7.64 -1.48 -4.11
C GLU A 19 -7.58 -2.98 -3.74
N LEU A 20 -6.85 -3.32 -2.67
CA LEU A 20 -6.75 -4.69 -2.18
C LEU A 20 -8.09 -5.23 -1.67
N PHE A 21 -8.90 -4.40 -1.00
CA PHE A 21 -10.25 -4.76 -0.56
C PHE A 21 -11.15 -5.08 -1.74
N ASN A 22 -11.18 -4.21 -2.74
CA ASN A 22 -11.97 -4.40 -3.97
C ASN A 22 -11.54 -5.67 -4.72
N MET A 23 -10.23 -5.93 -4.84
CA MET A 23 -9.76 -7.17 -5.47
C MET A 23 -10.11 -8.42 -4.66
N ARG A 24 -10.09 -8.35 -3.32
CA ARG A 24 -10.53 -9.46 -2.44
C ARG A 24 -12.03 -9.71 -2.58
N PHE A 25 -12.83 -8.66 -2.70
CA PHE A 25 -14.26 -8.76 -2.93
C PHE A 25 -14.55 -9.42 -4.29
N GLN A 26 -13.89 -8.95 -5.35
CA GLN A 26 -13.99 -9.56 -6.69
C GLN A 26 -13.49 -11.01 -6.72
N LEU A 27 -12.48 -11.35 -5.92
CA LEU A 27 -12.00 -12.72 -5.78
C LEU A 27 -13.06 -13.62 -5.14
N ALA A 28 -13.71 -13.13 -4.07
CA ALA A 28 -14.78 -13.85 -3.39
C ALA A 28 -16.00 -14.08 -4.28
N THR A 29 -16.35 -13.11 -5.13
CA THR A 29 -17.45 -13.24 -6.12
C THR A 29 -17.04 -14.00 -7.38
N ARG A 30 -15.78 -14.45 -7.49
CA ARG A 30 -15.19 -15.11 -8.69
C ARG A 30 -15.22 -14.24 -9.96
N GLN A 31 -15.23 -12.92 -9.81
CA GLN A 31 -15.23 -11.95 -10.91
C GLN A 31 -13.86 -11.31 -11.14
N LEU A 32 -12.83 -11.70 -10.37
CA LEU A 32 -11.49 -11.15 -10.49
C LEU A 32 -10.85 -11.57 -11.83
N LYS A 33 -10.66 -10.60 -12.73
CA LYS A 33 -10.01 -10.82 -14.03
C LYS A 33 -8.48 -10.87 -13.92
N ASN A 34 -7.88 -10.14 -12.97
CA ASN A 34 -6.43 -10.01 -12.85
C ASN A 34 -5.91 -10.45 -11.47
N TYR A 35 -5.51 -11.71 -11.36
CA TYR A 35 -4.93 -12.29 -10.14
C TYR A 35 -3.53 -11.75 -9.80
N ARG A 36 -2.79 -11.18 -10.77
CA ARG A 36 -1.46 -10.58 -10.53
C ARG A 36 -1.56 -9.23 -9.80
N GLY A 37 -2.74 -8.60 -9.80
CA GLY A 37 -2.99 -7.36 -9.05
C GLY A 37 -2.88 -7.55 -7.54
N LEU A 38 -3.37 -8.69 -7.01
CA LEU A 38 -3.36 -8.98 -5.57
C LEU A 38 -1.97 -8.93 -4.93
N PRO A 39 -0.95 -9.66 -5.45
CA PRO A 39 0.41 -9.56 -4.91
C PRO A 39 1.05 -8.19 -5.19
N ALA A 40 0.66 -7.48 -6.24
CA ALA A 40 1.17 -6.14 -6.52
C ALA A 40 0.67 -5.11 -5.49
N ALA A 41 -0.63 -5.10 -5.19
CA ALA A 41 -1.23 -4.24 -4.16
C ALA A 41 -0.62 -4.52 -2.77
N ARG A 42 -0.45 -5.80 -2.40
CA ARG A 42 0.25 -6.17 -1.15
C ARG A 42 1.69 -5.63 -1.08
N ARG A 43 2.47 -5.74 -2.17
CA ARG A 43 3.82 -5.17 -2.22
C ARG A 43 3.83 -3.64 -2.19
N ARG A 44 2.79 -2.99 -2.72
CA ARG A 44 2.65 -1.52 -2.64
C ARG A 44 2.43 -1.08 -1.19
N ILE A 45 1.50 -1.72 -0.48
CA ILE A 45 1.26 -1.49 0.95
C ILE A 45 2.54 -1.70 1.77
N ALA A 46 3.25 -2.82 1.57
CA ALA A 46 4.48 -3.11 2.29
C ALA A 46 5.54 -2.03 2.08
N ARG A 47 5.75 -1.59 0.82
CA ARG A 47 6.72 -0.53 0.50
C ARG A 47 6.39 0.80 1.18
N VAL A 48 5.11 1.19 1.21
CA VAL A 48 4.70 2.44 1.87
C VAL A 48 4.93 2.36 3.37
N ILE A 49 4.58 1.24 4.01
CA ILE A 49 4.84 1.03 5.45
C ILE A 49 6.34 1.07 5.74
N SER A 50 7.17 0.39 4.94
CA SER A 50 8.63 0.42 5.12
C SER A 50 9.19 1.84 5.03
N VAL A 51 8.74 2.66 4.08
CA VAL A 51 9.19 4.06 3.96
C VAL A 51 8.76 4.91 5.16
N LEU A 52 7.53 4.71 5.67
CA LEU A 52 7.06 5.40 6.88
C LEU A 52 7.92 5.01 8.10
N GLN A 53 8.21 3.73 8.26
CA GLN A 53 9.09 3.23 9.33
C GLN A 53 10.52 3.76 9.21
N GLU A 54 11.09 3.79 7.99
CA GLU A 54 12.40 4.38 7.73
C GLU A 54 12.46 5.85 8.16
N ARG A 55 11.38 6.62 7.93
CA ARG A 55 11.26 8.03 8.34
C ARG A 55 11.12 8.19 9.85
N GLU A 56 10.27 7.41 10.49
CA GLU A 56 10.12 7.41 11.96
C GLU A 56 11.45 7.06 12.65
N ALA A 57 12.18 6.06 12.12
CA ALA A 57 13.49 5.70 12.64
C ALA A 57 14.54 6.80 12.44
N GLN A 58 14.49 7.55 11.33
CA GLN A 58 15.36 8.71 11.10
C GLN A 58 15.04 9.87 12.06
N GLN A 59 13.76 10.13 12.33
CA GLN A 59 13.35 11.16 13.30
C GLN A 59 13.75 10.82 14.73
N THR A 60 13.72 9.54 15.11
CA THR A 60 14.05 9.10 16.47
C THR A 60 15.55 9.09 16.76
N ASN A 61 16.38 8.95 15.72
CA ASN A 61 17.84 8.94 15.83
C ASN A 61 18.46 10.37 15.75
N ALA A 62 17.64 11.41 15.64
CA ALA A 62 18.05 12.81 15.66
C ALA A 62 17.75 13.44 17.03
#